data_AF-A0A964LCQ8-F1
#
_entry.id   AF-A0A964LCQ8-F1
#
_cell.length_a   1.000
_cell.length_b   1.000
_cell.length_c   1.000
_cell.angle_alpha   90.00
_cell.angle_beta   90.00
_cell.angle_gamma   90.00
#
_symmetry.space_group_name_H-M   'P 1'
#
loop_
_entity.id
_entity.type
_entity.pdbx_description
1 polymer ?
#
loop_
_entity_poly.entity_id
_entity_poly.type
_entity_poly.pdbx_seq_one_letter_code
_entity_poly.pdbx_strand_id
1 'polypeptide(L)'
;MKPRMFLAGLLIFAACSLGLALAGGGGGNFDFLTDADRKGMQERFVKEVWPLLQRQGKEGCVGCHNGKIVSSLKMSGNAENDFRMMVKAGFFIPNDSGSLLTRIKSKDRKQKMPPPGKGEPWTDAEKDVLHKFVADLDKKNQKKTK
;
A
#
# COMPACT_ATOMS: atom_id res chain seq x y z
N MET A 1 -42.67 -10.93 52.17
CA MET A 1 -43.78 -11.01 51.19
C MET A 1 -43.47 -10.14 50.00
N LYS A 2 -43.53 -10.78 48.82
CA LYS A 2 -43.65 -10.29 47.43
C LYS A 2 -42.53 -9.43 46.76
N PRO A 3 -42.11 -9.84 45.55
CA PRO A 3 -41.01 -9.26 44.77
C PRO A 3 -41.50 -8.35 43.62
N ARG A 4 -40.60 -7.56 43.02
CA ARG A 4 -40.67 -6.99 41.65
C ARG A 4 -39.21 -6.77 41.18
N MET A 5 -38.60 -7.56 40.30
CA MET A 5 -38.74 -7.72 38.83
C MET A 5 -38.64 -6.43 38.01
N PHE A 6 -37.94 -6.60 36.86
CA PHE A 6 -37.63 -5.69 35.74
C PHE A 6 -36.34 -4.86 35.92
N LEU A 7 -35.40 -4.77 34.97
CA LEU A 7 -35.42 -5.10 33.54
C LEU A 7 -33.96 -5.34 33.09
N ALA A 8 -33.74 -6.36 32.27
CA ALA A 8 -32.47 -6.64 31.62
C ALA A 8 -32.15 -5.56 30.58
N GLY A 9 -31.05 -4.83 30.77
CA GLY A 9 -30.45 -3.95 29.78
C GLY A 9 -29.47 -4.72 28.91
N LEU A 10 -29.96 -5.18 27.76
CA LEU A 10 -29.22 -5.87 26.71
C LEU A 10 -28.23 -4.88 26.04
N LEU A 11 -26.97 -4.83 26.49
CA LEU A 11 -25.91 -4.11 25.78
C LEU A 11 -25.43 -4.99 24.61
N ILE A 12 -26.00 -4.72 23.43
CA ILE A 12 -25.48 -5.19 22.14
C ILE A 12 -24.18 -4.44 21.88
N PHE A 13 -23.05 -5.00 22.31
CA PHE A 13 -21.76 -4.63 21.74
C PHE A 13 -21.72 -5.21 20.32
N ALA A 14 -22.00 -4.34 19.36
CA ALA A 14 -21.75 -4.59 17.95
C ALA A 14 -20.28 -4.99 17.78
N ALA A 15 -20.06 -6.28 17.52
CA ALA A 15 -18.80 -6.80 17.04
C ALA A 15 -18.53 -6.22 15.65
N CYS A 16 -17.97 -5.01 15.59
CA CYS A 16 -17.22 -4.57 14.43
C CYS A 16 -15.93 -5.39 14.39
N SER A 17 -16.01 -6.53 13.73
CA SER A 17 -14.88 -7.31 13.26
C SER A 17 -14.07 -6.46 12.28
N LEU A 18 -13.29 -5.51 12.79
CA LEU A 18 -12.27 -4.83 12.01
C LEU A 18 -11.14 -5.84 11.80
N GLY A 19 -11.32 -6.70 10.79
CA GLY A 19 -10.25 -7.51 10.25
C GLY A 19 -9.20 -6.59 9.66
N LEU A 20 -8.28 -6.12 10.51
CA LEU A 20 -7.11 -5.36 10.13
C LEU A 20 -6.14 -6.33 9.46
N ALA A 21 -6.45 -6.76 8.24
CA ALA A 21 -5.48 -7.39 7.38
C ALA A 21 -4.45 -6.32 7.00
N LEU A 22 -3.35 -6.27 7.75
CA LEU A 22 -2.20 -5.42 7.43
C LEU A 22 -1.68 -5.84 6.05
N ALA A 23 -2.05 -5.11 5.02
CA ALA A 23 -1.46 -5.27 3.71
C ALA A 23 -0.11 -4.55 3.65
N GLY A 24 0.73 -4.93 2.69
CA GLY A 24 2.13 -4.46 2.64
C GLY A 24 3.13 -5.48 3.17
N GLY A 25 2.94 -6.76 2.87
CA GLY A 25 3.90 -7.84 3.13
C GLY A 25 3.32 -9.17 3.62
N GLY A 26 2.04 -9.20 4.03
CA GLY A 26 1.41 -10.36 4.64
C GLY A 26 0.51 -11.12 3.67
N GLY A 27 1.00 -12.26 3.14
CA GLY A 27 0.26 -13.47 2.70
C GLY A 27 -0.89 -13.40 1.68
N GLY A 28 -1.53 -12.26 1.47
CA GLY A 28 -2.69 -12.08 0.58
C GLY A 28 -2.29 -11.85 -0.87
N ASN A 29 -3.23 -12.13 -1.78
CA ASN A 29 -3.14 -11.76 -3.19
C ASN A 29 -4.13 -10.61 -3.46
N PHE A 30 -3.61 -9.41 -3.69
CA PHE A 30 -4.41 -8.19 -3.93
C PHE A 30 -4.49 -7.81 -5.41
N ASP A 31 -4.11 -8.74 -6.28
CA ASP A 31 -4.06 -8.54 -7.70
C ASP A 31 -5.33 -9.07 -8.38
N PHE A 32 -6.30 -8.18 -8.56
CA PHE A 32 -7.60 -8.49 -9.17
C PHE A 32 -7.73 -7.91 -10.59
N LEU A 33 -6.60 -7.51 -11.20
CA LEU A 33 -6.59 -6.94 -12.53
C LEU A 33 -6.82 -8.00 -13.61
N THR A 34 -7.54 -7.61 -14.66
CA THR A 34 -7.52 -8.36 -15.93
C THR A 34 -6.14 -8.26 -16.58
N ASP A 35 -5.79 -9.15 -17.50
CA ASP A 35 -4.51 -9.06 -18.21
C ASP A 35 -4.34 -7.75 -18.99
N ALA A 36 -5.43 -7.25 -19.57
CA ALA A 36 -5.43 -5.97 -20.30
C ALA A 36 -5.19 -4.78 -19.34
N ASP A 37 -5.92 -4.72 -18.22
CA ASP A 37 -5.73 -3.65 -17.23
C ASP A 37 -4.34 -3.75 -16.58
N ARG A 38 -3.87 -4.97 -16.28
CA ARG A 38 -2.53 -5.25 -15.76
C ARG A 38 -1.46 -4.70 -16.68
N LYS A 39 -1.54 -5.01 -17.98
CA LYS A 39 -0.59 -4.52 -18.97
C LYS A 39 -0.57 -2.99 -19.01
N GLY A 40 -1.73 -2.35 -19.11
CA GLY A 40 -1.82 -0.89 -19.16
C GLY A 40 -1.31 -0.21 -17.88
N MET A 41 -1.60 -0.78 -16.71
CA MET A 41 -1.09 -0.26 -15.43
C MET A 41 0.40 -0.51 -15.26
N GLN A 42 0.93 -1.63 -15.76
CA GLN A 42 2.38 -1.91 -15.77
C GLN A 42 3.11 -0.89 -16.65
N GLU A 43 2.63 -0.62 -17.86
CA GLU A 43 3.23 0.36 -18.78
C GLU A 43 3.27 1.77 -18.14
N ARG A 44 2.16 2.18 -17.52
CA ARG A 44 2.11 3.44 -16.76
C ARG A 44 3.05 3.43 -15.56
N PHE A 45 3.12 2.34 -14.81
CA PHE A 45 4.02 2.23 -13.67
C PHE A 45 5.48 2.43 -14.10
N VAL A 46 5.91 1.74 -15.15
CA VAL A 46 7.27 1.83 -15.70
C VAL A 46 7.60 3.24 -16.17
N LYS A 47 6.61 3.95 -16.73
CA LYS A 47 6.79 5.31 -17.25
C LYS A 47 6.75 6.40 -16.17
N GLU A 48 5.80 6.31 -15.23
CA GLU A 48 5.43 7.40 -14.32
C GLU A 48 6.00 7.21 -12.91
N VAL A 49 5.95 6.00 -12.37
CA VAL A 49 6.27 5.73 -10.95
C VAL A 49 7.67 5.16 -10.79
N TRP A 50 8.08 4.25 -11.67
CA TRP A 50 9.36 3.56 -11.58
C TRP A 50 10.57 4.51 -11.56
N PRO A 51 10.64 5.56 -12.41
CA PRO A 51 11.75 6.51 -12.35
C PRO A 51 11.92 7.18 -10.99
N LEU A 52 10.81 7.40 -10.27
CA LEU A 52 10.81 7.99 -8.93
C LEU A 52 11.29 7.01 -7.85
N LEU A 53 11.06 5.69 -8.04
CA LEU A 53 11.50 4.65 -7.11
C LEU A 53 12.99 4.32 -7.25
N GLN A 54 13.52 4.34 -8.48
CA GLN A 54 14.92 4.00 -8.75
C GLN A 54 15.88 5.20 -8.66
N ARG A 55 15.35 6.43 -8.53
CA ARG A 55 16.17 7.64 -8.42
C ARG A 55 17.15 7.51 -7.24
N GLN A 56 18.31 8.15 -7.34
CA GLN A 56 19.34 8.15 -6.29
C GLN A 56 19.99 6.79 -6.02
N GLY A 57 19.82 5.80 -6.91
CA GLY A 57 20.57 4.55 -6.90
C GLY A 57 20.46 3.80 -5.58
N LYS A 58 21.59 3.68 -4.85
CA LYS A 58 21.66 2.95 -3.57
C LYS A 58 20.81 3.57 -2.45
N GLU A 59 20.61 4.89 -2.48
CA GLU A 59 19.79 5.60 -1.49
C GLU A 59 18.32 5.73 -1.94
N GLY A 60 17.99 5.26 -3.14
CA GLY A 60 16.62 5.18 -3.64
C GLY A 60 15.83 4.02 -3.05
N CYS A 61 14.53 3.96 -3.36
CA CYS A 61 13.67 2.88 -2.90
C CYS A 61 14.21 1.52 -3.38
N VAL A 62 14.58 1.40 -4.65
CA VAL A 62 15.13 0.14 -5.22
C VAL A 62 16.45 -0.24 -4.54
N GLY A 63 17.32 0.73 -4.29
CA GLY A 63 18.62 0.49 -3.63
C GLY A 63 18.47 0.01 -2.19
N CYS A 64 17.59 0.64 -1.42
CA CYS A 64 17.31 0.25 -0.03
C CYS A 64 16.53 -1.06 0.06
N HIS A 65 15.52 -1.26 -0.78
CA HIS A 65 14.62 -2.41 -0.73
C HIS A 65 15.10 -3.63 -1.52
N ASN A 66 16.40 -3.79 -1.75
CA ASN A 66 16.99 -4.88 -2.55
C ASN A 66 16.99 -6.28 -1.87
N GLY A 67 16.23 -6.47 -0.79
CA GLY A 67 16.17 -7.72 -0.04
C GLY A 67 17.29 -7.94 0.99
N LYS A 68 18.29 -7.06 1.08
CA LYS A 68 19.35 -7.15 2.11
C LYS A 68 18.93 -6.60 3.47
N ILE A 69 17.99 -5.65 3.48
CA ILE A 69 17.42 -5.10 4.72
C ILE A 69 16.13 -5.83 5.09
N VAL A 70 15.85 -5.92 6.39
CA VAL A 70 14.58 -6.46 6.89
C VAL A 70 13.46 -5.44 6.59
N SER A 71 12.80 -5.61 5.46
CA SER A 71 11.61 -4.87 5.07
C SER A 71 10.65 -5.78 4.34
N SER A 72 9.35 -5.47 4.40
CA SER A 72 8.33 -6.24 3.69
C SER A 72 8.36 -6.00 2.19
N LEU A 73 8.68 -4.79 1.76
CA LEU A 73 8.90 -4.44 0.36
C LEU A 73 10.28 -4.93 -0.10
N LYS A 74 10.31 -5.89 -1.03
CA LYS A 74 11.55 -6.44 -1.60
C LYS A 74 11.56 -6.25 -3.11
N MET A 75 12.30 -5.26 -3.57
CA MET A 75 12.46 -4.88 -4.95
C MET A 75 13.60 -5.66 -5.59
N SER A 76 13.36 -6.21 -6.77
CA SER A 76 14.33 -6.93 -7.60
C SER A 76 15.17 -5.98 -8.47
N GLY A 77 14.68 -4.76 -8.70
CA GLY A 77 15.29 -3.82 -9.65
C GLY A 77 14.81 -4.01 -11.08
N ASN A 78 13.93 -4.97 -11.34
CA ASN A 78 13.20 -5.08 -12.61
C ASN A 78 11.81 -4.46 -12.43
N ALA A 79 11.54 -3.37 -13.17
CA ALA A 79 10.33 -2.58 -13.03
C ALA A 79 9.04 -3.39 -13.17
N GLU A 80 8.97 -4.31 -14.13
CA GLU A 80 7.78 -5.11 -14.39
C GLU A 80 7.53 -6.16 -13.30
N ASN A 81 8.59 -6.84 -12.88
CA ASN A 81 8.51 -7.81 -11.79
C ASN A 81 8.13 -7.13 -10.47
N ASP A 82 8.72 -5.97 -10.20
CA ASP A 82 8.44 -5.19 -8.99
C ASP A 82 7.03 -4.63 -9.01
N PHE A 83 6.52 -4.19 -10.16
CA PHE A 83 5.11 -3.82 -10.31
C PHE A 83 4.19 -4.98 -9.89
N ARG A 84 4.37 -6.16 -10.49
CA ARG A 84 3.53 -7.34 -10.19
C ARG A 84 3.58 -7.72 -8.72
N MET A 85 4.79 -7.73 -8.14
CA MET A 85 4.97 -8.00 -6.72
C MET A 85 4.26 -6.95 -5.86
N MET A 86 4.40 -5.67 -6.19
CA MET A 86 3.81 -4.58 -5.40
C MET A 86 2.28 -4.60 -5.42
N VAL A 87 1.68 -4.88 -6.58
CA VAL A 87 0.23 -5.06 -6.71
C VAL A 87 -0.20 -6.28 -5.90
N LYS A 88 0.42 -7.45 -6.15
CA LYS A 88 0.06 -8.70 -5.48
C LYS A 88 0.14 -8.63 -3.97
N ALA A 89 1.16 -7.96 -3.43
CA ALA A 89 1.38 -7.84 -1.98
C ALA A 89 0.64 -6.65 -1.34
N GLY A 90 -0.15 -5.90 -2.11
CA GLY A 90 -1.04 -4.86 -1.58
C GLY A 90 -0.36 -3.54 -1.27
N PHE A 91 0.81 -3.25 -1.84
CA PHE A 91 1.54 -1.99 -1.58
C PHE A 91 0.88 -0.74 -2.19
N PHE A 92 -0.19 -0.91 -2.97
CA PHE A 92 -0.97 0.19 -3.54
C PHE A 92 -2.39 0.30 -2.97
N ILE A 93 -2.70 -0.37 -1.86
CA ILE A 93 -4.03 -0.26 -1.25
C ILE A 93 -4.20 1.15 -0.66
N PRO A 94 -5.24 1.90 -1.04
CA PRO A 94 -5.45 3.23 -0.50
C PRO A 94 -5.60 3.23 1.02
N ASN A 95 -4.95 4.18 1.70
CA ASN A 95 -5.00 4.39 3.15
C ASN A 95 -4.49 3.23 4.02
N ASP A 96 -3.98 2.14 3.43
CA ASP A 96 -3.33 1.09 4.19
C ASP A 96 -1.98 1.59 4.73
N SER A 97 -1.65 1.19 5.96
CA SER A 97 -0.45 1.65 6.67
C SER A 97 0.85 1.13 6.05
N GLY A 98 0.82 -0.02 5.37
CA GLY A 98 1.94 -0.60 4.63
C GLY A 98 2.04 -0.10 3.18
N SER A 99 1.02 0.58 2.66
CA SER A 99 1.02 1.09 1.29
C SER A 99 2.10 2.15 1.05
N LEU A 100 2.64 2.15 -0.17
CA LEU A 100 3.70 3.06 -0.60
C LEU A 100 3.29 4.53 -0.41
N LEU A 101 2.06 4.87 -0.79
CA LEU A 101 1.55 6.24 -0.72
C LEU A 101 1.45 6.73 0.73
N THR A 102 0.95 5.90 1.65
CA THR A 102 0.87 6.24 3.08
C THR A 102 2.28 6.45 3.65
N ARG A 103 3.24 5.60 3.29
CA ARG A 103 4.63 5.69 3.75
C ARG A 103 5.32 6.98 3.27
N ILE A 104 5.15 7.35 2.00
CA ILE A 104 5.75 8.56 1.42
C ILE A 104 5.12 9.84 1.99
N LYS A 105 3.82 9.82 2.29
CA LYS A 105 3.09 10.98 2.85
C LYS A 105 3.22 11.11 4.37
N SER A 106 3.71 10.08 5.06
CA SER A 106 3.75 10.09 6.52
C SER A 106 4.66 11.19 7.09
N LYS A 107 4.19 11.83 8.16
CA LYS A 107 4.99 12.75 8.98
C LYS A 107 5.67 12.04 10.16
N ASP A 108 5.23 10.82 10.50
CA ASP A 108 5.83 10.02 11.56
C ASP A 108 7.20 9.51 11.10
N ARG A 109 8.25 9.90 11.82
CA ARG A 109 9.65 9.50 11.54
C ARG A 109 9.86 7.99 11.51
N LYS A 110 9.04 7.21 12.22
CA LYS A 110 9.11 5.74 12.24
C LYS A 110 8.45 5.07 11.03
N GLN A 111 7.57 5.78 10.34
CA GLN A 111 6.78 5.24 9.23
C GLN A 111 7.15 5.88 7.88
N LYS A 112 7.67 7.11 7.91
CA LYS A 112 8.00 7.91 6.73
C LYS A 112 9.07 7.25 5.88
N MET A 113 8.81 7.23 4.57
CA MET A 113 9.79 6.89 3.55
C MET A 113 10.08 8.10 2.65
N PRO A 114 11.36 8.36 2.30
CA PRO A 114 12.52 7.69 2.87
C PRO A 114 12.72 8.01 4.36
N PRO A 115 13.46 7.17 5.10
CA PRO A 115 13.84 7.45 6.47
C PRO A 115 14.64 8.77 6.56
N PRO A 116 14.58 9.51 7.69
CA PRO A 116 15.36 10.73 7.86
C PRO A 116 16.85 10.50 7.58
N GLY A 117 17.42 11.29 6.66
CA GLY A 117 18.83 11.20 6.27
C GLY A 117 19.16 10.12 5.22
N LYS A 118 18.15 9.45 4.63
CA LYS A 118 18.33 8.40 3.62
C LYS A 118 17.70 8.77 2.29
N GLY A 119 18.33 9.66 1.55
CA GLY A 119 17.81 10.17 0.26
C GLY A 119 16.79 11.29 0.42
N GLU A 120 16.32 11.81 -0.71
CA GLU A 120 15.46 13.00 -0.72
C GLU A 120 13.97 12.61 -0.68
N PRO A 121 13.16 13.30 0.15
CA PRO A 121 11.71 13.17 0.12
C PRO A 121 11.14 13.44 -1.26
N TRP A 122 10.00 12.82 -1.55
CA TRP A 122 9.26 13.15 -2.75
C TRP A 122 8.66 14.56 -2.63
N THR A 123 8.70 15.30 -3.73
CA THR A 123 7.99 16.58 -3.88
C THR A 123 6.48 16.34 -3.91
N ASP A 124 5.69 17.39 -3.74
CA ASP A 124 4.23 17.23 -3.75
C ASP A 124 3.69 16.87 -5.14
N ALA A 125 4.35 17.31 -6.21
CA ALA A 125 4.02 16.90 -7.57
C ALA A 125 4.25 15.40 -7.78
N GLU A 126 5.35 14.85 -7.27
CA GLU A 126 5.66 13.42 -7.36
C GLU A 126 4.69 12.57 -6.53
N LYS A 127 4.31 13.06 -5.34
CA LYS A 127 3.26 12.42 -4.53
C LYS A 127 1.92 12.41 -5.26
N ASP A 128 1.59 13.47 -6.00
CA ASP A 128 0.36 13.55 -6.79
C ASP A 128 0.36 12.54 -7.95
N VAL A 129 1.50 12.34 -8.63
CA VAL A 129 1.65 11.27 -9.63
C VAL A 129 1.33 9.91 -9.02
N LEU A 130 1.92 9.57 -7.87
CA LEU A 130 1.64 8.31 -7.20
C LEU A 130 0.19 8.21 -6.72
N HIS A 131 -0.37 9.29 -6.18
CA HIS A 131 -1.77 9.33 -5.73
C HIS A 131 -2.74 9.04 -6.88
N LYS A 132 -2.55 9.68 -8.04
CA LYS A 132 -3.35 9.43 -9.25
C LYS A 132 -3.20 8.00 -9.74
N PHE A 133 -1.97 7.49 -9.79
CA PHE A 133 -1.70 6.10 -10.16
C PHE A 133 -2.43 5.11 -9.24
N VAL A 134 -2.34 5.28 -7.92
CA VAL A 134 -3.02 4.45 -6.92
C VAL A 134 -4.53 4.50 -7.08
N ALA A 135 -5.11 5.70 -7.25
CA ALA A 135 -6.54 5.86 -7.43
C ALA A 135 -7.05 5.17 -8.71
N ASP A 136 -6.31 5.23 -9.80
CA ASP A 136 -6.67 4.54 -11.04
C ASP A 136 -6.54 3.02 -10.92
N LEU A 137 -5.47 2.54 -10.28
CA LEU A 137 -5.25 1.12 -10.00
C LEU A 137 -6.40 0.55 -9.15
N ASP A 138 -6.75 1.25 -8.08
CA ASP A 138 -7.82 0.84 -7.16
C ASP A 138 -9.17 0.77 -7.87
N LYS A 139 -9.51 1.75 -8.72
CA LYS A 139 -10.72 1.70 -9.56
C LYS A 139 -10.76 0.47 -10.47
N LYS A 140 -9.61 0.03 -11.00
CA LYS A 140 -9.52 -1.18 -11.84
C LYS A 140 -9.70 -2.45 -11.02
N ASN A 141 -9.10 -2.52 -9.83
CA ASN A 141 -9.23 -3.65 -8.91
C ASN A 141 -10.64 -3.80 -8.32
N GLN A 142 -11.31 -2.71 -7.94
CA GLN A 142 -12.65 -2.73 -7.32
C GLN A 142 -13.77 -3.11 -8.30
N LYS A 143 -13.62 -2.80 -9.60
CA LYS A 143 -14.59 -3.20 -10.63
C LYS A 143 -14.75 -4.72 -10.77
N LYS A 144 -13.90 -5.50 -10.08
CA LYS A 144 -13.84 -6.96 -10.17
C LYS A 144 -14.15 -7.67 -8.86
N THR A 145 -14.27 -6.93 -7.76
CA THR A 145 -14.66 -7.44 -6.44
C THR A 145 -16.16 -7.27 -6.15
N LYS A 146 -16.91 -6.69 -7.09
CA LYS A 146 -18.38 -6.60 -7.10
C LYS A 146 -18.94 -7.56 -8.13
#